data_AF-E0Q2J2-F1
#
_entry.id   AF-E0Q2J2-F1
#
_cell.length_a   1.000
_cell.length_b   1.000
_cell.length_c   1.000
_cell.angle_alpha   90.00
_cell.angle_beta   90.00
_cell.angle_gamma   90.00
#
_symmetry.space_group_name_H-M   'P 1'
#
loop_
_entity.id
_entity.type
_entity.pdbx_description
1 polymer ?
#
loop_
_entity_poly.entity_id
_entity_poly.type
_entity_poly.pdbx_seq_one_letter_code
_entity_poly.pdbx_strand_id
1 'polypeptide(L)'
;MNHLFILIIAIASIVLNWYIARIAFTGNVSDILPDSSNTAFQFYLAIGLSLISIVQVIYERENYNLKRTRFIREKIQKYLRKYKVIYSLKGNLELLHLSLAILVLEDFERPKFIRIIENILRTKTRNIAQNDSIDDIDSVTILVNQLQDLAINSKEEDERKKLRSIIKKINCSDQYVTNVMELFNTISRLDKDFKIVEANKYNEK
;
A
#
# COMPACT_ATOMS: atom_id res chain seq x y z
N MET A 1 8.99 5.63 -6.30
CA MET A 1 9.14 4.25 -6.84
C MET A 1 10.61 4.04 -7.04
N ASN A 2 11.20 3.01 -6.44
CA ASN A 2 12.61 2.74 -6.67
C ASN A 2 12.72 2.05 -8.04
N HIS A 3 12.99 2.82 -9.10
CA HIS A 3 13.09 2.30 -10.48
C HIS A 3 14.11 1.16 -10.58
N LEU A 4 15.12 1.18 -9.72
CA LEU A 4 16.10 0.12 -9.55
C LEU A 4 15.46 -1.20 -9.08
N PHE A 5 14.52 -1.15 -8.13
CA PHE A 5 13.82 -2.34 -7.64
C PHE A 5 12.92 -2.96 -8.72
N ILE A 6 12.23 -2.12 -9.49
CA ILE A 6 11.39 -2.58 -10.62
C ILE A 6 12.27 -3.22 -11.70
N LEU A 7 13.43 -2.62 -12.00
CA LEU A 7 14.40 -3.17 -12.95
C LEU A 7 14.95 -4.53 -12.47
N ILE A 8 15.29 -4.63 -11.19
CA ILE A 8 15.74 -5.87 -10.54
C ILE A 8 14.70 -6.99 -10.68
N ILE A 9 13.43 -6.70 -10.38
CA ILE A 9 12.33 -7.67 -10.55
C ILE A 9 12.18 -8.06 -12.01
N ALA A 10 12.21 -7.11 -12.93
CA ALA A 10 12.07 -7.39 -14.36
C ALA A 10 13.18 -8.31 -14.88
N ILE A 11 14.44 -8.05 -14.50
CA ILE A 11 15.57 -8.91 -14.85
C ILE A 11 15.39 -10.30 -14.26
N ALA A 12 15.01 -10.40 -12.98
CA ALA A 12 14.77 -11.67 -12.31
C ALA A 12 13.67 -12.49 -13.01
N SER A 13 12.56 -11.85 -13.38
CA SER A 13 11.46 -12.49 -14.10
C SER A 13 11.84 -12.95 -15.51
N ILE A 14 12.65 -12.19 -16.24
CA ILE A 14 13.15 -12.58 -17.57
C ILE A 14 14.06 -13.81 -17.45
N VAL A 15 14.99 -13.78 -16.49
CA VAL A 15 15.93 -14.88 -16.23
C VAL A 15 15.20 -16.15 -15.81
N LEU A 16 14.19 -16.02 -14.92
CA LEU A 16 13.36 -17.14 -14.48
C LEU A 16 12.50 -17.71 -15.62
N ASN A 17 11.88 -16.86 -16.43
CA ASN A 17 11.07 -17.29 -17.57
C ASN A 17 11.91 -18.01 -18.62
N TRP A 18 13.12 -17.52 -18.90
CA TRP A 18 14.04 -18.19 -19.82
C TRP A 18 14.46 -19.56 -19.29
N TYR A 19 14.73 -19.67 -17.99
CA TYR A 19 15.07 -20.94 -17.36
C TYR A 19 13.94 -21.97 -17.45
N ILE A 20 12.70 -21.58 -17.12
CA ILE A 20 11.51 -22.43 -17.22
C ILE A 20 11.24 -22.84 -18.68
N ALA A 21 11.35 -21.89 -19.63
CA ALA A 21 11.15 -22.16 -21.04
C ALA A 21 12.19 -23.16 -21.59
N ARG A 22 13.45 -23.05 -21.17
CA ARG A 22 14.50 -24.00 -21.55
C ARG A 22 14.17 -25.41 -21.07
N ILE A 23 13.76 -25.56 -19.81
CA ILE A 23 13.36 -26.86 -19.23
C ILE A 23 12.16 -27.44 -19.98
N ALA A 24 11.14 -26.61 -20.25
CA ALA A 24 9.95 -27.04 -20.99
C ALA A 24 10.30 -27.50 -22.42
N PHE A 25 11.31 -26.90 -23.04
CA PHE A 25 11.77 -27.24 -24.39
C PHE A 25 12.70 -28.46 -24.42
N THR A 26 13.59 -28.63 -23.44
CA THR A 26 14.54 -29.76 -23.41
C THR A 26 13.99 -31.00 -22.73
N GLY A 27 12.97 -30.86 -21.89
CA GLY A 27 12.37 -31.96 -21.11
C GLY A 27 13.30 -32.57 -20.05
N ASN A 28 14.51 -32.01 -19.87
CA ASN A 28 15.52 -32.59 -19.00
C ASN A 28 15.48 -31.98 -17.59
N VAL A 29 14.89 -32.72 -16.65
CA VAL A 29 14.70 -32.28 -15.27
C VAL A 29 16.01 -32.21 -14.48
N SER A 30 17.10 -32.83 -14.98
CA SER A 30 18.41 -32.77 -14.32
C SER A 30 19.00 -31.36 -14.27
N ASP A 31 18.56 -30.47 -15.16
CA ASP A 31 18.97 -29.07 -15.19
C ASP A 31 18.44 -28.27 -13.98
N ILE A 32 17.50 -28.83 -13.21
CA ILE A 32 16.88 -28.27 -12.00
C ILE A 32 17.48 -28.87 -10.72
N LEU A 33 18.10 -30.04 -10.83
CA LEU A 33 18.61 -30.73 -9.65
C LEU A 33 19.69 -29.89 -8.98
N PRO A 34 19.62 -29.74 -7.64
CA PRO A 34 20.64 -29.04 -6.87
C PRO A 34 21.90 -29.91 -6.80
N ASP A 35 22.63 -29.94 -7.90
CA ASP A 35 23.89 -30.67 -8.07
C ASP A 35 25.04 -29.66 -8.14
N SER A 36 26.11 -29.91 -7.39
CA SER A 36 27.32 -29.09 -7.41
C SER A 36 28.09 -29.17 -8.73
N SER A 37 27.76 -30.11 -9.61
CA SER A 37 28.26 -30.18 -10.99
C SER A 37 27.38 -29.42 -11.99
N ASN A 38 26.16 -29.03 -11.60
CA ASN A 38 25.23 -28.29 -12.46
C ASN A 38 25.54 -26.78 -12.41
N THR A 39 26.36 -26.34 -13.37
CA THR A 39 26.79 -24.94 -13.51
C THR A 39 25.61 -23.98 -13.75
N ALA A 40 24.53 -24.45 -14.40
CA ALA A 40 23.34 -23.64 -14.63
C ALA A 40 22.64 -23.36 -13.30
N PHE A 41 22.37 -24.39 -12.49
CA PHE A 41 21.78 -24.23 -11.16
C PHE A 41 22.61 -23.29 -10.27
N GLN A 42 23.94 -23.45 -10.25
CA GLN A 42 24.84 -22.56 -9.49
C GLN A 42 24.75 -21.10 -9.94
N PHE A 43 24.67 -20.85 -11.25
CA PHE A 43 24.55 -19.51 -11.80
C PHE A 43 23.22 -18.85 -11.39
N TYR A 44 22.10 -19.57 -11.45
CA TYR A 44 20.80 -19.05 -11.01
C TYR A 44 20.74 -18.82 -9.50
N LEU A 45 21.33 -19.70 -8.70
CA LEU A 45 21.43 -19.52 -7.25
C LEU A 45 22.26 -18.27 -6.92
N ALA A 46 23.39 -18.07 -7.60
CA ALA A 46 24.23 -16.88 -7.44
C ALA A 46 23.48 -15.59 -7.82
N ILE A 47 22.73 -15.60 -8.94
CA ILE A 47 21.87 -14.48 -9.32
C ILE A 47 20.81 -14.24 -8.24
N GLY A 48 20.09 -15.26 -7.80
CA GLY A 48 19.06 -15.13 -6.76
C GLY A 48 19.59 -14.53 -5.46
N LEU A 49 20.72 -15.04 -4.96
CA LEU A 49 21.39 -14.52 -3.77
C LEU A 49 21.86 -13.07 -3.98
N SER A 50 22.45 -12.75 -5.13
CA SER A 50 22.90 -11.38 -5.43
C SER A 50 21.73 -10.39 -5.44
N LEU A 51 20.56 -10.78 -5.95
CA LEU A 51 19.36 -9.93 -5.97
C LEU A 51 18.85 -9.68 -4.54
N ILE A 52 18.81 -10.72 -3.70
CA ILE A 52 18.44 -10.60 -2.28
C ILE A 52 19.41 -9.65 -1.56
N SER A 53 20.71 -9.82 -1.76
CA SER A 53 21.73 -8.95 -1.15
C SER A 53 21.62 -7.51 -1.65
N ILE A 54 21.33 -7.27 -2.93
CA ILE A 54 21.09 -5.92 -3.46
C ILE A 54 19.86 -5.29 -2.82
N VAL A 55 18.76 -6.04 -2.68
CA VAL A 55 17.55 -5.56 -2.00
C VAL A 55 17.89 -5.22 -0.54
N GLN A 56 18.60 -6.09 0.17
CA GLN A 56 19.02 -5.85 1.54
C GLN A 56 19.88 -4.59 1.66
N VAL A 57 20.90 -4.43 0.81
CA VAL A 57 21.77 -3.23 0.79
C VAL A 57 20.97 -1.96 0.47
N ILE A 58 20.01 -2.01 -0.47
CA ILE A 58 19.13 -0.85 -0.73
C ILE A 58 18.32 -0.48 0.51
N TYR A 59 17.77 -1.49 1.20
CA TYR A 59 16.99 -1.28 2.42
C TYR A 59 17.84 -0.79 3.61
N GLU A 60 19.08 -1.26 3.75
CA GLU A 60 20.00 -0.89 4.83
C GLU A 60 20.71 0.45 4.60
N ARG A 61 21.06 0.76 3.34
CA ARG A 61 21.85 1.95 2.97
C ARG A 61 20.99 3.19 2.77
N GLU A 62 19.71 3.04 2.46
CA GLU A 62 18.76 4.14 2.40
C GLU A 62 17.98 4.24 3.71
N ASN A 63 17.72 5.45 4.19
CA ASN A 63 16.87 5.64 5.37
C ASN A 63 15.41 5.33 4.97
N TYR A 64 15.07 4.03 4.91
CA TYR A 64 13.77 3.50 4.49
C TYR A 64 12.63 4.18 5.25
N ASN A 65 12.83 4.43 6.54
CA ASN A 65 11.90 5.17 7.38
C ASN A 65 11.65 6.59 6.88
N LEU A 66 12.69 7.29 6.41
CA LEU A 66 12.56 8.63 5.83
C LEU A 66 11.78 8.60 4.50
N LYS A 67 12.05 7.62 3.64
CA LYS A 67 11.31 7.45 2.37
C LYS A 67 9.84 7.11 2.61
N ARG A 68 9.57 6.16 3.53
CA ARG A 68 8.21 5.77 3.94
C ARG A 68 7.46 6.97 4.49
N THR A 69 8.07 7.73 5.42
CA THR A 69 7.50 8.96 5.97
C THR A 69 7.20 9.99 4.89
N ARG A 70 8.13 10.24 3.96
CA ARG A 70 7.94 11.19 2.87
C ARG A 70 6.76 10.78 1.98
N PHE A 71 6.70 9.50 1.59
CA PHE A 71 5.62 8.96 0.78
C PHE A 71 4.26 9.12 1.47
N ILE A 72 4.15 8.73 2.75
CA ILE A 72 2.91 8.85 3.53
C ILE A 72 2.49 10.34 3.60
N ARG A 73 3.43 11.24 3.89
CA ARG A 73 3.16 12.68 3.97
C ARG A 73 2.64 13.25 2.64
N GLU A 74 3.28 12.92 1.53
CA GLU A 74 2.85 13.35 0.19
C GLU A 74 1.43 12.86 -0.12
N LYS A 75 1.12 11.61 0.23
CA LYS A 75 -0.22 11.03 0.04
C LYS A 75 -1.28 11.72 0.88
N ILE A 76 -1.01 11.93 2.17
CA ILE A 76 -1.93 12.66 3.06
C ILE A 76 -2.23 14.05 2.51
N GLN A 77 -1.19 14.81 2.14
CA GLN A 77 -1.38 16.16 1.58
C GLN A 77 -2.21 16.13 0.30
N LYS A 78 -1.97 15.15 -0.58
CA LYS A 78 -2.77 14.96 -1.79
C LYS A 78 -4.23 14.67 -1.45
N TYR A 79 -4.51 13.79 -0.49
CA TYR A 79 -5.86 13.41 -0.12
C TYR A 79 -6.62 14.54 0.56
N LEU A 80 -5.99 15.25 1.50
CA LEU A 80 -6.59 16.43 2.14
C LEU A 80 -6.92 17.53 1.12
N ARG A 81 -6.11 17.70 0.06
CA ARG A 81 -6.40 18.65 -1.02
C ARG A 81 -7.53 18.19 -1.93
N LYS A 82 -7.52 16.90 -2.32
CA LYS A 82 -8.45 16.33 -3.31
C LYS A 82 -9.83 16.05 -2.73
N TYR A 83 -9.90 15.50 -1.51
CA TYR A 83 -11.13 14.97 -0.91
C TYR A 83 -11.57 15.85 0.26
N LYS A 84 -12.32 16.90 -0.07
CA LYS A 84 -12.80 17.87 0.94
C LYS A 84 -13.74 17.23 1.97
N VAL A 85 -14.45 16.16 1.60
CA VAL A 85 -15.34 15.41 2.50
C VAL A 85 -14.62 14.87 3.75
N ILE A 86 -13.30 14.59 3.68
CA ILE A 86 -12.52 14.13 4.84
C ILE A 86 -12.53 15.17 5.98
N TYR A 87 -12.69 16.46 5.67
CA TYR A 87 -12.74 17.50 6.69
C TYR A 87 -14.00 17.47 7.55
N SER A 88 -15.05 16.73 7.17
CA SER A 88 -16.20 16.50 8.07
C SER A 88 -15.78 15.73 9.33
N LEU A 89 -14.70 14.94 9.24
CA LEU A 89 -14.11 14.20 10.37
C LEU A 89 -13.20 15.07 11.26
N LYS A 90 -12.96 16.35 10.94
CA LYS A 90 -12.02 17.21 11.69
C LYS A 90 -12.36 17.37 13.17
N GLY A 91 -13.64 17.27 13.53
CA GLY A 91 -14.08 17.26 14.93
C GLY A 91 -13.70 15.98 15.70
N ASN A 92 -13.27 14.93 14.98
CA ASN A 92 -12.77 13.67 15.52
C ASN A 92 -11.46 13.29 14.80
N LEU A 93 -10.33 13.77 15.36
CA LEU A 93 -9.00 13.56 14.77
C LEU A 93 -8.65 12.08 14.58
N GLU A 94 -9.13 11.20 15.46
CA GLU A 94 -8.90 9.75 15.36
C GLU A 94 -9.54 9.19 14.09
N LEU A 95 -10.81 9.51 13.83
CA LEU A 95 -11.49 9.08 12.60
C LEU A 95 -10.87 9.71 11.36
N LEU A 96 -10.42 10.97 11.45
CA LEU A 96 -9.71 11.61 10.36
C LEU A 96 -8.39 10.88 10.04
N HIS A 97 -7.56 10.61 11.04
CA HIS A 97 -6.31 9.86 10.87
C HIS A 97 -6.57 8.43 10.37
N LEU A 98 -7.64 7.80 10.85
CA LEU A 98 -8.06 6.47 10.42
C LEU A 98 -8.48 6.46 8.95
N SER A 99 -9.29 7.42 8.52
CA SER A 99 -9.70 7.56 7.11
C SER A 99 -8.48 7.71 6.20
N LEU A 100 -7.50 8.53 6.59
CA LEU A 100 -6.26 8.71 5.84
C LEU A 100 -5.43 7.43 5.80
N ALA A 101 -5.37 6.66 6.90
CA ALA A 101 -4.63 5.41 6.96
C ALA A 101 -5.21 4.37 5.99
N ILE A 102 -6.54 4.23 5.96
CA ILE A 102 -7.27 3.36 5.03
C ILE A 102 -6.97 3.76 3.58
N LEU A 103 -7.12 5.04 3.24
CA LEU A 103 -6.87 5.54 1.87
C LEU A 103 -5.41 5.39 1.42
N VAL A 104 -4.45 5.51 2.34
CA VAL A 104 -3.03 5.28 2.03
C VAL A 104 -2.77 3.81 1.76
N LEU A 105 -3.35 2.91 2.55
CA LEU A 105 -3.18 1.47 2.38
C LEU A 105 -3.83 0.98 1.08
N GLU A 106 -5.07 1.36 0.83
CA GLU A 106 -5.81 0.87 -0.34
C GLU A 106 -5.21 1.38 -1.66
N ASP A 107 -4.74 2.64 -1.72
CA ASP A 107 -4.02 3.14 -2.91
C ASP A 107 -2.62 2.52 -3.06
N PHE A 108 -2.02 2.01 -1.97
CA PHE A 108 -0.76 1.27 -2.03
C PHE A 108 -0.95 -0.17 -2.54
N GLU A 109 -1.97 -0.87 -2.05
CA GLU A 109 -2.28 -2.24 -2.44
C GLU A 109 -2.82 -2.32 -3.88
N ARG A 110 -3.31 -1.21 -4.44
CA ARG A 110 -3.83 -1.18 -5.81
C ARG A 110 -2.70 -1.19 -6.86
N PRO A 111 -2.67 -2.19 -7.77
CA PRO A 111 -1.66 -2.24 -8.82
C PRO A 111 -1.71 -1.04 -9.77
N LYS A 112 -0.57 -0.38 -10.01
CA LYS A 112 -0.51 0.83 -10.86
C LYS A 112 -0.91 0.59 -12.31
N PHE A 113 -0.66 -0.60 -12.84
CA PHE A 113 -1.03 -0.95 -14.20
C PHE A 113 -2.55 -0.96 -14.40
N ILE A 114 -3.31 -1.30 -13.35
CA ILE A 114 -4.78 -1.25 -13.36
C ILE A 114 -5.24 0.19 -13.62
N ARG A 115 -4.65 1.20 -12.95
CA ARG A 115 -4.98 2.63 -13.16
C ARG A 115 -4.68 3.14 -14.58
N ILE A 116 -3.64 2.59 -15.20
CA ILE A 116 -3.27 2.92 -16.58
C ILE A 116 -4.28 2.31 -17.56
N ILE A 117 -4.60 1.02 -17.40
CA ILE A 117 -5.59 0.31 -18.22
C ILE A 117 -6.97 0.96 -18.08
N GLU A 118 -7.36 1.35 -16.88
CA GLU A 118 -8.63 2.05 -16.59
C GLU A 118 -8.74 3.39 -17.31
N ASN A 119 -7.70 4.22 -17.24
CA ASN A 119 -7.65 5.50 -17.94
C ASN A 119 -7.76 5.34 -19.46
N ILE A 120 -7.18 4.26 -20.01
CA ILE A 120 -7.21 3.95 -21.44
C ILE A 120 -8.59 3.44 -21.85
N LEU A 121 -9.17 2.52 -21.08
CA LEU A 121 -10.44 1.85 -21.43
C LEU A 121 -11.68 2.65 -21.01
N ARG A 122 -11.54 3.74 -20.25
CA ARG A 122 -12.65 4.50 -19.63
C ARG A 122 -13.64 3.61 -18.87
N THR A 123 -13.19 2.44 -18.39
CA THR A 123 -14.03 1.50 -17.64
C THR A 123 -14.09 1.93 -16.19
N LYS A 124 -15.31 2.02 -15.62
CA LYS A 124 -15.53 2.26 -14.20
C LYS A 124 -14.97 1.09 -13.39
N THR A 125 -14.15 1.34 -12.39
CA THR A 125 -13.59 0.29 -11.52
C THR A 125 -13.82 0.62 -10.05
N ARG A 126 -13.77 -0.42 -9.20
CA ARG A 126 -13.73 -0.33 -7.73
C ARG A 126 -12.84 0.83 -7.30
N ASN A 127 -13.37 1.81 -6.59
CA ASN A 127 -12.69 3.08 -6.36
C ASN A 127 -11.58 2.97 -5.29
N ILE A 128 -10.94 4.08 -4.92
CA ILE A 128 -9.81 4.08 -3.95
C ILE A 128 -10.17 3.39 -2.63
N ALA A 129 -11.44 3.35 -2.23
CA ALA A 129 -11.92 2.48 -1.17
C ALA A 129 -12.68 1.25 -1.70
N GLN A 130 -12.56 0.12 -0.99
CA GLN A 130 -13.22 -1.15 -1.32
C GLN A 130 -14.76 -1.09 -1.11
N ASN A 131 -15.45 -0.23 -1.86
CA ASN A 131 -16.90 -0.04 -1.81
C ASN A 131 -17.50 0.15 -3.22
N ASP A 132 -18.83 0.04 -3.30
CA ASP A 132 -19.62 0.10 -4.53
C ASP A 132 -19.88 1.54 -4.99
N SER A 133 -18.82 2.33 -5.13
CA SER A 133 -18.91 3.74 -5.51
C SER A 133 -18.85 3.96 -7.03
N ILE A 134 -19.23 5.15 -7.46
CA ILE A 134 -19.23 5.58 -8.86
C ILE A 134 -17.87 6.16 -9.28
N ASP A 135 -17.21 6.88 -8.38
CA ASP A 135 -15.89 7.47 -8.57
C ASP A 135 -15.09 7.58 -7.26
N ASP A 136 -13.84 8.04 -7.36
CA ASP A 136 -12.93 8.23 -6.23
C ASP A 136 -13.50 9.14 -5.11
N ILE A 137 -14.29 10.17 -5.45
CA ILE A 137 -14.83 11.13 -4.47
C ILE A 137 -16.01 10.50 -3.74
N ASP A 138 -16.89 9.83 -4.47
CA ASP A 138 -18.02 9.07 -3.94
C ASP A 138 -17.53 7.95 -3.02
N SER A 139 -16.47 7.25 -3.42
CA SER A 139 -15.82 6.22 -2.60
C SER A 139 -15.33 6.72 -1.25
N VAL A 140 -14.66 7.86 -1.25
CA VAL A 140 -14.16 8.49 -0.03
C VAL A 140 -15.33 9.01 0.81
N THR A 141 -16.40 9.49 0.18
CA THR A 141 -17.63 9.93 0.86
C THR A 141 -18.31 8.77 1.58
N ILE A 142 -18.48 7.63 0.91
CA ILE A 142 -19.01 6.40 1.51
C ILE A 142 -18.13 5.95 2.68
N LEU A 143 -16.80 5.95 2.51
CA LEU A 143 -15.88 5.58 3.59
C LEU A 143 -16.04 6.51 4.81
N VAL A 144 -16.10 7.82 4.60
CA VAL A 144 -16.27 8.80 5.68
C VAL A 144 -17.57 8.57 6.43
N ASN A 145 -18.69 8.39 5.72
CA ASN A 145 -20.00 8.13 6.32
C ASN A 145 -19.99 6.80 7.09
N GLN A 146 -19.45 5.74 6.51
CA GLN A 146 -19.29 4.44 7.17
C GLN A 146 -18.47 4.54 8.46
N LEU A 147 -17.37 5.30 8.45
CA LEU A 147 -16.56 5.50 9.64
C LEU A 147 -17.33 6.24 10.74
N GLN A 148 -18.10 7.29 10.39
CA GLN A 148 -18.94 8.01 11.35
C GLN A 148 -20.01 7.10 11.94
N ASP A 149 -20.73 6.37 11.10
CA ASP A 149 -21.80 5.45 11.53
C ASP A 149 -21.25 4.35 12.45
N LEU A 150 -20.11 3.76 12.08
CA LEU A 150 -19.47 2.71 12.89
C LEU A 150 -18.95 3.25 14.23
N ALA A 151 -18.47 4.50 14.26
CA ALA A 151 -17.99 5.14 15.48
C ALA A 151 -19.12 5.49 16.45
N ILE A 152 -20.28 5.92 15.93
CA ILE A 152 -21.49 6.22 16.71
C ILE A 152 -22.08 4.93 17.28
N ASN A 153 -22.15 3.88 16.46
CA ASN A 153 -22.76 2.60 16.85
C ASN A 153 -21.83 1.67 17.66
N SER A 154 -20.59 2.09 17.92
CA SER A 154 -19.65 1.30 18.71
C SER A 154 -20.03 1.31 20.18
N LYS A 155 -20.19 0.11 20.74
CA LYS A 155 -20.35 -0.10 22.19
C LYS A 155 -19.01 -0.24 22.94
N GLU A 156 -17.90 -0.27 22.20
CA GLU A 156 -16.57 -0.41 22.79
C GLU A 156 -16.11 0.93 23.39
N GLU A 157 -15.77 0.88 24.68
CA GLU A 157 -15.28 2.04 25.46
C GLU A 157 -13.78 2.27 25.27
N ASP A 158 -12.99 1.21 25.11
CA ASP A 158 -11.56 1.33 24.83
C ASP A 158 -11.37 1.81 23.39
N GLU A 159 -10.82 3.01 23.25
CA GLU A 159 -10.64 3.69 21.96
C GLU A 159 -9.84 2.84 20.95
N ARG A 160 -8.81 2.14 21.41
CA ARG A 160 -7.95 1.32 20.55
C ARG A 160 -8.68 0.06 20.08
N LYS A 161 -9.46 -0.60 20.94
CA LYS A 161 -10.33 -1.72 20.56
C LYS A 161 -11.45 -1.24 19.64
N LYS A 162 -12.00 -0.05 19.88
CA LYS A 162 -13.02 0.59 19.03
C LYS A 162 -12.49 0.79 17.62
N LEU A 163 -11.32 1.41 17.45
CA LEU A 163 -10.69 1.60 16.14
C LEU A 163 -10.44 0.28 15.43
N ARG A 164 -9.89 -0.73 16.13
CA ARG A 164 -9.68 -2.06 15.57
C ARG A 164 -10.98 -2.73 15.12
N SER A 165 -12.04 -2.61 15.92
CA SER A 165 -13.38 -3.14 15.59
C SER A 165 -13.97 -2.46 14.36
N ILE A 166 -13.82 -1.13 14.24
CA ILE A 166 -14.23 -0.37 13.05
C ILE A 166 -13.48 -0.88 11.81
N ILE A 167 -12.16 -1.01 11.88
CA ILE A 167 -11.36 -1.49 10.74
C ILE A 167 -11.76 -2.91 10.35
N LYS A 168 -11.97 -3.79 11.34
CA LYS A 168 -12.36 -5.18 11.11
C LYS A 168 -13.73 -5.30 10.42
N LYS A 169 -14.65 -4.35 10.68
CA LYS A 169 -15.95 -4.25 10.00
C LYS A 169 -15.83 -3.76 8.55
N ILE A 170 -14.82 -2.93 8.25
CA ILE A 170 -14.53 -2.49 6.88
C ILE A 170 -13.87 -3.63 6.09
N ASN A 171 -12.90 -4.30 6.69
CA ASN A 171 -12.23 -5.44 6.09
C ASN A 171 -11.92 -6.52 7.14
N CYS A 172 -12.42 -7.73 6.90
CA CYS A 172 -12.33 -8.85 7.83
C CYS A 172 -10.91 -9.43 8.00
N SER A 173 -9.88 -8.92 7.33
CA SER A 173 -8.50 -9.41 7.44
C SER A 173 -7.77 -8.85 8.67
N ASP A 174 -7.22 -9.73 9.51
CA ASP A 174 -6.38 -9.31 10.66
C ASP A 174 -5.08 -8.64 10.22
N GLN A 175 -4.54 -9.05 9.07
CA GLN A 175 -3.37 -8.40 8.48
C GLN A 175 -3.71 -6.97 8.07
N TYR A 176 -4.88 -6.77 7.46
CA TYR A 176 -5.35 -5.44 7.08
C TYR A 176 -5.53 -4.54 8.31
N VAL A 177 -6.16 -5.05 9.38
CA VAL A 177 -6.29 -4.34 10.66
C VAL A 177 -4.93 -3.91 11.20
N THR A 178 -3.95 -4.81 11.18
CA THR A 178 -2.59 -4.52 11.65
C THR A 178 -1.93 -3.42 10.83
N ASN A 179 -1.97 -3.54 9.50
CA ASN A 179 -1.38 -2.57 8.57
C ASN A 179 -2.02 -1.17 8.72
N VAL A 180 -3.35 -1.10 8.81
CA VAL A 180 -4.06 0.17 9.01
C VAL A 180 -3.71 0.79 10.35
N MET A 181 -3.63 0.01 11.43
CA MET A 181 -3.25 0.53 12.76
C MET A 181 -1.81 1.07 12.79
N GLU A 182 -0.87 0.43 12.08
CA GLU A 182 0.50 0.94 11.96
C GLU A 182 0.56 2.26 11.17
N LEU A 183 -0.21 2.35 10.09
CA LEU A 183 -0.35 3.59 9.32
C LEU A 183 -1.00 4.68 10.16
N PHE A 184 -2.10 4.38 10.85
CA PHE A 184 -2.77 5.30 11.78
C PHE A 184 -1.79 5.90 12.79
N ASN A 185 -1.01 5.06 13.48
CA ASN A 185 0.00 5.53 14.43
C ASN A 185 1.07 6.41 13.76
N THR A 186 1.49 6.03 12.55
CA THR A 186 2.45 6.81 11.77
C THR A 186 1.89 8.18 11.41
N ILE A 187 0.64 8.24 10.95
CA ILE A 187 -0.06 9.47 10.56
C ILE A 187 -0.27 10.37 11.78
N SER A 188 -0.75 9.81 12.89
CA SER A 188 -0.96 10.55 14.13
C SER A 188 0.32 11.21 14.63
N ARG A 189 1.46 10.49 14.59
CA ARG A 189 2.77 11.06 14.93
C ARG A 189 3.17 12.17 13.96
N LEU A 190 3.04 11.94 12.65
CA LEU A 190 3.41 12.94 11.65
C LEU A 190 2.57 14.21 11.75
N ASP A 191 1.30 14.09 12.09
CA ASP A 191 0.43 15.25 12.29
C ASP A 191 0.82 16.05 13.54
N LYS A 192 1.22 15.37 14.62
CA LYS A 192 1.80 16.05 15.81
C LYS A 192 3.09 16.80 15.47
N ASP A 193 3.98 16.19 14.70
CA ASP A 193 5.29 16.75 14.38
C ASP A 193 5.22 17.89 13.36
N PHE A 194 4.32 17.79 12.37
CA PHE A 194 4.30 18.67 11.20
C PHE A 194 2.99 19.43 11.00
N LYS A 195 2.01 19.28 11.88
CA LYS A 195 0.69 19.93 11.81
C LYS A 195 0.03 19.81 10.43
N ILE A 196 0.07 18.61 9.87
CA ILE A 196 -0.29 18.34 8.47
C ILE A 196 -1.75 18.69 8.21
N VAL A 197 -2.65 18.35 9.14
CA VAL A 197 -4.09 18.61 9.03
C VAL A 197 -4.36 20.12 9.15
N GLU A 198 -3.72 20.79 10.11
CA GLU A 198 -3.86 22.24 10.34
C GLU A 198 -3.35 23.05 9.14
N ALA A 199 -2.18 22.70 8.59
CA ALA A 199 -1.58 23.41 7.47
C ALA A 199 -2.41 23.35 6.18
N ASN A 200 -3.24 22.31 6.00
CA ASN A 200 -4.12 22.21 4.83
C ASN A 200 -5.48 22.91 5.02
N LYS A 201 -5.81 23.42 6.22
CA LYS A 201 -7.04 24.21 6.49
C LYS A 201 -7.13 25.48 5.64
N TYR A 202 -6.00 26.09 5.31
CA TYR A 202 -5.96 27.34 4.54
C TYR A 202 -6.28 27.17 3.05
N ASN A 203 -6.34 25.93 2.55
CA ASN A 203 -6.73 25.59 1.19
C ASN A 203 -8.23 25.23 1.08
N GLU A 204 -9.03 25.52 2.11
CA GLU A 204 -10.50 25.31 2.14
C GLU A 204 -11.29 26.42 1.41
N LYS A 205 -10.63 27.49 0.93
CA LYS A 205 -11.26 28.54 0.11
C LYS A 205 -11.40 28.17 -1.35
#